data_AF-A0A1F3SZG5-F1
#
_entry.id   AF-A0A1F3SZG5-F1
#
_cell.length_a   1.000
_cell.length_b   1.000
_cell.length_c   1.000
_cell.angle_alpha   90.00
_cell.angle_beta   90.00
_cell.angle_gamma   90.00
#
_symmetry.space_group_name_H-M   'P 1'
#
loop_
_entity.id
_entity.type
_entity.pdbx_description
1 polymer ?
#
loop_
_entity_poly.entity_id
_entity_poly.type
_entity_poly.pdbx_seq_one_letter_code
_entity_poly.pdbx_strand_id
1 'polypeptide(L)'
;MFLIHGIGASAKQFKTTETVLKDVMPSLDPAFSYEFVRFEYETGDDQRTTLDFAKDLGTAMAAHFSRSTPIVLGDKISLVMHSQGGVVGLLWLWNAFGATPEFHPELAPHVDGFITLGTPFWGAKIATFSHMLKDWATRFHLPFPFALGAKELREMSFGSETIFAIRLAASRPEFQEALLRIRHQIRPLSIGGIVGKLRPLAPFALGATEYEDDTAVPLPSSRFDFIFATANQPYIDGETLRFEEFQETGLANLQVVNAVHLSLTPELRHFPGIAQLPKRCARDTNCDHPTFSHIVNHLAGAPEQRDERLLKKLTGFIVDLSIRIPPDSKLKPSDVKIRFSDENYAWNPFKKSLVKVGHPLELYSRGRSKAENNPEYLRFFFTGSSYKSYIQPMIRAEGPEFLDRKLTFRVSAPGFKSRVIEAKVRATYTTFIELNLERK
;
A
#
# COMPACT_ATOMS: atom_id res chain seq x y z
N MET A 1 1.73 -8.35 21.12
CA MET A 1 2.12 -7.73 19.84
C MET A 1 2.61 -8.81 18.89
N PHE A 2 2.07 -8.88 17.68
CA PHE A 2 2.50 -9.81 16.64
C PHE A 2 3.36 -9.10 15.59
N LEU A 3 4.55 -9.62 15.35
CA LEU A 3 5.51 -9.12 14.38
C LEU A 3 5.50 -10.04 13.15
N ILE A 4 5.08 -9.50 12.00
CA ILE A 4 4.77 -10.27 10.79
C ILE A 4 5.69 -9.83 9.66
N HIS A 5 6.61 -10.70 9.24
CA HIS A 5 7.62 -10.41 8.23
C HIS A 5 7.06 -10.30 6.81
N GLY A 6 7.91 -9.84 5.88
CA GLY A 6 7.60 -9.76 4.45
C GLY A 6 8.05 -10.99 3.66
N ILE A 7 7.82 -10.98 2.35
CA ILE A 7 8.25 -12.04 1.43
C ILE A 7 9.77 -12.28 1.49
N GLY A 8 10.18 -13.55 1.42
CA GLY A 8 11.59 -13.97 1.39
C GLY A 8 12.35 -13.71 2.68
N ALA A 9 11.70 -13.14 3.70
CA ALA A 9 12.25 -12.95 5.02
C ALA A 9 11.90 -14.12 5.95
N SER A 10 12.30 -14.00 7.21
CA SER A 10 11.94 -14.94 8.27
C SER A 10 11.62 -14.16 9.54
N ALA A 11 11.26 -14.86 10.61
CA ALA A 11 11.14 -14.26 11.94
C ALA A 11 12.42 -13.51 12.40
N LYS A 12 13.57 -13.70 11.75
CA LYS A 12 14.80 -12.94 12.06
C LYS A 12 14.74 -11.48 11.62
N GLN A 13 13.87 -11.11 10.67
CA GLN A 13 13.78 -9.74 10.16
C GLN A 13 13.43 -8.74 11.25
N PHE A 14 12.53 -9.11 12.15
CA PHE A 14 12.12 -8.31 13.29
C PHE A 14 12.97 -8.52 14.54
N LYS A 15 14.06 -9.31 14.51
CA LYS A 15 14.81 -9.67 15.72
C LYS A 15 15.30 -8.45 16.50
N THR A 16 15.86 -7.45 15.83
CA THR A 16 16.34 -6.24 16.50
C THR A 16 15.19 -5.33 16.92
N THR A 17 14.17 -5.19 16.08
CA THR A 17 12.94 -4.46 16.40
C THR A 17 12.25 -5.02 17.64
N GLU A 18 12.13 -6.34 17.77
CA GLU A 18 11.60 -7.00 18.97
C GLU A 18 12.41 -6.63 20.22
N THR A 19 13.74 -6.68 20.15
CA THR A 19 14.61 -6.28 21.27
C THR A 19 14.38 -4.82 21.65
N VAL A 20 14.35 -3.93 20.66
CA VAL A 20 14.13 -2.49 20.88
C VAL A 20 12.78 -2.23 21.54
N LEU A 21 11.70 -2.86 21.04
CA LEU A 21 10.37 -2.66 21.59
C LEU A 21 10.22 -3.28 23.00
N LYS A 22 10.85 -4.43 23.27
CA LYS A 22 10.89 -5.03 24.61
C LYS A 22 11.51 -4.10 25.65
N ASP A 23 12.57 -3.40 25.28
CA ASP A 23 13.29 -2.51 26.19
C ASP A 23 12.58 -1.16 26.37
N VAL A 24 11.95 -0.64 25.31
CA VAL A 24 11.37 0.72 25.30
C VAL A 24 9.92 0.75 25.78
N MET A 25 9.06 -0.18 25.33
CA MET A 25 7.61 -0.09 25.57
C MET A 25 7.21 -0.04 27.05
N PRO A 26 7.78 -0.87 27.96
CA PRO A 26 7.43 -0.82 29.38
C PRO A 26 7.69 0.53 30.05
N SER A 27 8.66 1.31 29.54
CA SER A 27 9.00 2.62 30.08
C SER A 27 8.05 3.73 29.62
N LEU A 28 7.42 3.56 28.45
CA LEU A 28 6.56 4.57 27.85
C LEU A 28 5.11 4.43 28.28
N ASP A 29 4.66 3.20 28.49
CA ASP A 29 3.30 2.92 28.94
C ASP A 29 3.32 1.76 29.95
N PRO A 30 3.64 2.08 31.22
CA PRO A 30 3.79 1.09 32.29
C PRO A 30 2.45 0.47 32.71
N ALA A 31 1.31 0.92 32.16
CA ALA A 31 0.00 0.36 32.46
C ALA A 31 -0.21 -1.03 31.83
N PHE A 32 0.61 -1.41 30.83
CA PHE A 32 0.53 -2.69 30.15
C PHE A 32 1.78 -3.55 30.37
N SER A 33 1.56 -4.86 30.46
CA SER A 33 2.62 -5.85 30.23
C SER A 33 2.68 -6.19 28.74
N TYR A 34 3.89 -6.25 28.19
CA TYR A 34 4.09 -6.48 26.76
C TYR A 34 4.60 -7.89 26.46
N GLU A 35 3.88 -8.59 25.58
CA GLU A 35 4.35 -9.83 24.96
C GLU A 35 4.58 -9.62 23.46
N PHE A 36 5.63 -10.23 22.93
CA PHE A 36 6.01 -10.13 21.53
C PHE A 36 6.07 -11.52 20.91
N VAL A 37 5.26 -11.73 19.88
CA VAL A 37 5.18 -12.99 19.14
C VAL A 37 5.61 -12.72 17.70
N ARG A 38 6.56 -13.51 17.21
CA ARG A 38 6.96 -13.45 15.80
C ARG A 38 6.15 -14.49 15.04
N PHE A 39 5.36 -14.03 14.07
CA PHE A 39 4.65 -14.92 13.17
C PHE A 39 5.55 -15.19 11.96
N GLU A 40 5.79 -16.47 11.70
CA GLU A 40 6.56 -16.95 10.56
C GLU A 40 5.65 -17.77 9.66
N TYR A 41 5.70 -17.48 8.36
CA TYR A 41 4.94 -18.20 7.34
C TYR A 41 5.85 -18.55 6.16
N GLU A 42 5.45 -19.56 5.39
CA GLU A 42 6.28 -20.20 4.36
C GLU A 42 6.38 -19.35 3.09
N THR A 43 7.18 -18.28 3.14
CA THR A 43 7.52 -17.52 1.93
C THR A 43 8.36 -18.39 0.99
N GLY A 44 8.17 -18.24 -0.31
CA GLY A 44 8.79 -19.09 -1.32
C GLY A 44 7.92 -20.25 -1.80
N ASP A 45 6.77 -20.50 -1.15
CA ASP A 45 5.86 -21.57 -1.55
C ASP A 45 4.94 -21.13 -2.69
N ASP A 46 5.14 -21.73 -3.87
CA ASP A 46 4.33 -21.47 -5.07
C ASP A 46 2.92 -22.08 -5.02
N GLN A 47 2.59 -22.91 -4.02
CA GLN A 47 1.25 -23.45 -3.83
C GLN A 47 0.36 -22.54 -3.00
N ARG A 48 0.95 -21.73 -2.12
CA ARG A 48 0.22 -20.93 -1.13
C ARG A 48 -0.01 -19.50 -1.60
N THR A 49 -1.07 -18.89 -1.08
CA THR A 49 -1.48 -17.50 -1.34
C THR A 49 -1.32 -16.65 -0.09
N THR A 50 -1.34 -15.33 -0.26
CA THR A 50 -1.48 -14.39 0.87
C THR A 50 -2.75 -14.61 1.70
N LEU A 51 -3.82 -15.18 1.12
CA LEU A 51 -5.02 -15.56 1.85
C LEU A 51 -4.78 -16.78 2.75
N ASP A 52 -4.03 -17.78 2.29
CA ASP A 52 -3.65 -18.94 3.09
C ASP A 52 -2.78 -18.51 4.28
N PHE A 53 -1.82 -17.62 4.05
CA PHE A 53 -1.00 -17.06 5.14
C PHE A 53 -1.82 -16.23 6.13
N ALA A 54 -2.91 -15.59 5.68
CA ALA A 54 -3.82 -14.87 6.56
C ALA A 54 -4.64 -15.81 7.45
N LYS A 55 -5.02 -17.00 6.97
CA LYS A 55 -5.63 -18.06 7.80
C LYS A 55 -4.64 -18.60 8.83
N ASP A 56 -3.40 -18.84 8.41
CA ASP A 56 -2.32 -19.26 9.32
C ASP A 56 -2.09 -18.23 10.42
N LEU A 57 -2.13 -16.93 10.10
CA LEU A 57 -1.99 -15.86 11.08
C LEU A 57 -3.08 -15.96 12.16
N GLY A 58 -4.35 -16.09 11.75
CA GLY A 58 -5.46 -16.30 12.69
C GLY A 58 -5.24 -17.52 13.57
N THR A 59 -4.89 -18.65 12.96
CA THR A 59 -4.62 -19.93 13.65
C THR A 59 -3.50 -19.80 14.66
N ALA A 60 -2.40 -19.13 14.29
CA ALA A 60 -1.24 -18.90 15.15
C ALA A 60 -1.59 -18.00 16.35
N MET A 61 -2.37 -16.93 16.15
CA MET A 61 -2.84 -16.08 17.24
C MET A 61 -3.75 -16.84 18.20
N ALA A 62 -4.74 -17.59 17.68
CA ALA A 62 -5.64 -18.38 18.50
C ALA A 62 -4.90 -19.47 19.29
N ALA A 63 -3.92 -20.13 18.67
CA ALA A 63 -3.06 -21.12 19.33
C ALA A 63 -2.21 -20.48 20.43
N HIS A 64 -1.70 -19.25 20.24
CA HIS A 64 -0.96 -18.50 21.25
C HIS A 64 -1.81 -18.27 22.50
N PHE A 65 -3.02 -17.71 22.34
CA PHE A 65 -3.92 -17.43 23.46
C PHE A 65 -4.49 -18.70 24.10
N SER A 66 -4.56 -19.82 23.37
CA SER A 66 -4.98 -21.10 23.93
C SER A 66 -3.90 -21.77 24.80
N ARG A 67 -2.61 -21.51 24.54
CA ARG A 67 -1.48 -22.20 25.19
C ARG A 67 -0.81 -21.40 26.30
N SER A 68 -0.68 -20.08 26.12
CA SER A 68 0.10 -19.24 27.03
C SER A 68 -0.80 -18.54 28.05
N THR A 69 -1.71 -17.69 27.56
CA THR A 69 -2.62 -16.91 28.40
C THR A 69 -3.92 -16.70 27.63
N PRO A 70 -5.09 -17.17 28.13
CA PRO A 70 -6.37 -16.86 27.51
C PRO A 70 -6.54 -15.36 27.37
N ILE A 71 -7.00 -14.90 26.20
CA ILE A 71 -7.26 -13.48 25.99
C ILE A 71 -8.44 -13.05 26.88
N VAL A 72 -8.24 -12.00 27.68
CA VAL A 72 -9.26 -11.48 28.61
C VAL A 72 -9.75 -10.09 28.20
N LEU A 73 -10.82 -9.64 28.83
CA LEU A 73 -11.34 -8.30 28.62
C LEU A 73 -10.29 -7.25 29.02
N GLY A 74 -9.95 -6.37 28.09
CA GLY A 74 -8.91 -5.34 28.26
C GLY A 74 -7.58 -5.66 27.57
N ASP A 75 -7.36 -6.92 27.19
CA ASP A 75 -6.18 -7.29 26.39
C ASP A 75 -6.26 -6.69 24.99
N LYS A 76 -5.10 -6.23 24.51
CA LYS A 76 -4.95 -5.57 23.21
C LYS A 76 -3.98 -6.33 22.32
N ILE A 77 -4.38 -6.52 21.06
CA ILE A 77 -3.56 -7.06 19.99
C ILE A 77 -3.07 -5.89 19.13
N SER A 78 -1.76 -5.80 18.93
CA SER A 78 -1.17 -4.94 17.91
C SER A 78 -0.42 -5.77 16.89
N LEU A 79 -0.67 -5.52 15.61
CA LEU A 79 0.02 -6.13 14.47
C LEU A 79 1.05 -5.14 13.93
N VAL A 80 2.31 -5.57 13.84
CA VAL A 80 3.39 -4.80 13.21
C VAL A 80 3.91 -5.61 12.03
N MET A 81 3.69 -5.08 10.83
CA MET A 81 3.78 -5.84 9.59
C MET A 81 4.71 -5.17 8.61
N HIS A 82 5.56 -5.94 7.93
CA HIS A 82 6.42 -5.43 6.86
C HIS A 82 6.03 -5.99 5.50
N SER A 83 6.04 -5.14 4.46
CA SER A 83 5.86 -5.56 3.07
C SER A 83 4.60 -6.43 2.89
N GLN A 84 4.73 -7.63 2.29
CA GLN A 84 3.67 -8.64 2.14
C GLN A 84 2.92 -8.94 3.45
N GLY A 85 3.59 -8.91 4.59
CA GLY A 85 2.99 -9.15 5.89
C GLY A 85 1.81 -8.21 6.19
N GLY A 86 1.82 -6.99 5.64
CA GLY A 86 0.69 -6.07 5.79
C GLY A 86 -0.50 -6.42 4.90
N VAL A 87 -0.27 -7.06 3.75
CA VAL A 87 -1.35 -7.64 2.93
C VAL A 87 -1.96 -8.84 3.64
N VAL A 88 -1.12 -9.70 4.22
CA VAL A 88 -1.57 -10.85 5.04
C VAL A 88 -2.42 -10.38 6.22
N GLY A 89 -1.95 -9.40 6.99
CA GLY A 89 -2.71 -8.86 8.11
C GLY A 89 -4.00 -8.15 7.70
N LEU A 90 -4.01 -7.45 6.56
CA LEU A 90 -5.23 -6.85 6.02
C LEU A 90 -6.26 -7.92 5.63
N LEU A 91 -5.84 -8.96 4.91
CA LEU A 91 -6.72 -10.06 4.52
C LEU A 91 -7.27 -10.79 5.75
N TRP A 92 -6.45 -11.01 6.77
CA TRP A 92 -6.90 -11.57 8.03
C TRP A 92 -7.94 -10.66 8.69
N LEU A 93 -7.60 -9.38 8.86
CA LEU A 93 -8.45 -8.40 9.52
C LEU A 93 -9.82 -8.29 8.86
N TRP A 94 -9.83 -8.19 7.52
CA TRP A 94 -11.03 -8.19 6.73
C TRP A 94 -11.92 -9.40 7.03
N ASN A 95 -11.37 -10.61 6.91
CA ASN A 95 -12.15 -11.82 7.03
C ASN A 95 -12.60 -12.07 8.48
N ALA A 96 -11.80 -11.69 9.46
CA ALA A 96 -12.16 -11.75 10.88
C ALA A 96 -13.33 -10.82 11.19
N PHE A 97 -13.32 -9.57 10.72
CA PHE A 97 -14.46 -8.64 10.86
C PHE A 97 -15.68 -9.03 10.00
N GLY A 98 -15.45 -9.83 8.95
CA GLY A 98 -16.48 -10.50 8.15
C GLY A 98 -17.06 -11.76 8.80
N ALA A 99 -16.63 -12.12 10.03
CA ALA A 99 -17.06 -13.30 10.76
C ALA A 99 -16.76 -14.65 10.06
N THR A 100 -15.72 -14.72 9.22
CA THR A 100 -15.30 -15.97 8.58
C THR A 100 -14.57 -16.86 9.60
N PRO A 101 -15.09 -18.07 9.94
CA PRO A 101 -14.56 -18.87 11.05
C PRO A 101 -13.08 -19.23 10.95
N GLU A 102 -12.59 -19.49 9.75
CA GLU A 102 -11.19 -19.87 9.47
C GLU A 102 -10.17 -18.77 9.81
N PHE A 103 -10.63 -17.56 10.08
CA PHE A 103 -9.82 -16.40 10.42
C PHE A 103 -9.93 -16.00 11.89
N HIS A 104 -10.56 -16.81 12.74
CA HIS A 104 -10.66 -16.56 14.18
C HIS A 104 -11.29 -15.20 14.51
N PRO A 105 -12.55 -14.96 14.09
CA PRO A 105 -13.23 -13.67 14.25
C PRO A 105 -13.39 -13.25 15.71
N GLU A 106 -13.33 -14.18 16.67
CA GLU A 106 -13.33 -13.92 18.11
C GLU A 106 -12.15 -13.06 18.57
N LEU A 107 -11.05 -13.03 17.82
CA LEU A 107 -9.87 -12.20 18.14
C LEU A 107 -10.00 -10.77 17.63
N ALA A 108 -10.86 -10.53 16.62
CA ALA A 108 -11.01 -9.23 15.99
C ALA A 108 -11.33 -8.10 16.98
N PRO A 109 -12.24 -8.25 17.96
CA PRO A 109 -12.56 -7.21 18.96
C PRO A 109 -11.37 -6.75 19.82
N HIS A 110 -10.30 -7.54 19.91
CA HIS A 110 -9.12 -7.22 20.72
C HIS A 110 -8.04 -6.47 19.95
N VAL A 111 -8.17 -6.35 18.63
CA VAL A 111 -7.19 -5.62 17.81
C VAL A 111 -7.33 -4.12 18.07
N ASP A 112 -6.21 -3.51 18.47
CA ASP A 112 -6.09 -2.07 18.76
C ASP A 112 -5.11 -1.39 17.80
N GLY A 113 -3.95 -2.00 17.52
CA GLY A 113 -2.92 -1.40 16.66
C GLY A 113 -2.72 -2.16 15.36
N PHE A 114 -2.65 -1.44 14.23
CA PHE A 114 -2.41 -2.03 12.90
C PHE A 114 -1.35 -1.22 12.17
N ILE A 115 -0.08 -1.60 12.30
CA ILE A 115 1.06 -0.89 11.75
C ILE A 115 1.59 -1.64 10.53
N THR A 116 1.62 -0.99 9.37
CA THR A 116 2.24 -1.52 8.14
C THR A 116 3.47 -0.72 7.75
N LEU A 117 4.53 -1.42 7.34
CA LEU A 117 5.83 -0.84 7.00
C LEU A 117 6.14 -1.20 5.53
N GLY A 118 5.96 -0.25 4.62
CA GLY A 118 6.22 -0.42 3.19
C GLY A 118 5.34 -1.48 2.53
N THR A 119 4.10 -1.65 2.97
CA THR A 119 3.21 -2.72 2.45
C THR A 119 2.69 -2.40 1.06
N PRO A 120 2.85 -3.26 0.05
CA PRO A 120 2.40 -2.97 -1.32
C PRO A 120 0.91 -3.23 -1.53
N PHE A 121 0.03 -2.52 -0.81
CA PHE A 121 -1.42 -2.69 -0.93
C PHE A 121 -1.89 -2.62 -2.38
N TRP A 122 -1.35 -1.68 -3.15
CA TRP A 122 -1.77 -1.42 -4.54
C TRP A 122 -0.72 -1.77 -5.58
N GLY A 123 0.23 -2.62 -5.21
CA GLY A 123 1.22 -3.19 -6.12
C GLY A 123 2.63 -2.66 -5.90
N ALA A 124 3.60 -3.51 -6.20
CA ALA A 124 5.02 -3.23 -6.09
C ALA A 124 5.72 -3.35 -7.45
N LYS A 125 6.89 -2.71 -7.57
CA LYS A 125 7.83 -2.91 -8.69
C LYS A 125 8.70 -4.14 -8.43
N ILE A 126 8.09 -5.24 -7.98
CA ILE A 126 8.79 -6.33 -7.30
C ILE A 126 9.78 -7.10 -8.19
N ALA A 127 9.56 -7.10 -9.51
CA ALA A 127 10.51 -7.63 -10.48
C ALA A 127 11.81 -6.81 -10.49
N THR A 128 11.73 -5.47 -10.40
CA THR A 128 12.91 -4.61 -10.28
C THR A 128 13.61 -4.82 -8.95
N PHE A 129 12.85 -4.95 -7.87
CA PHE A 129 13.41 -5.24 -6.54
C PHE A 129 14.16 -6.57 -6.51
N SER A 130 13.56 -7.65 -7.05
CA SER A 130 14.19 -8.97 -7.08
C SER A 130 15.44 -9.00 -7.95
N HIS A 131 15.43 -8.36 -9.12
CA HIS A 131 16.61 -8.20 -9.96
C HIS A 131 17.71 -7.39 -9.26
N MET A 132 17.37 -6.25 -8.65
CA MET A 132 18.34 -5.42 -7.92
C MET A 132 19.00 -6.18 -6.76
N LEU A 133 18.21 -6.91 -5.96
CA LEU A 133 18.76 -7.69 -4.85
C LEU A 133 19.65 -8.84 -5.35
N LYS A 134 19.27 -9.50 -6.45
CA LYS A 134 20.05 -10.59 -7.06
C LYS A 134 21.36 -10.07 -7.62
N ASP A 135 21.33 -8.94 -8.33
CA ASP A 135 22.52 -8.30 -8.89
C ASP A 135 23.46 -7.82 -7.79
N TRP A 136 22.92 -7.24 -6.70
CA TRP A 136 23.69 -6.86 -5.53
C TRP A 136 24.36 -8.07 -4.85
N ALA A 137 23.59 -9.11 -4.55
CA ALA A 137 24.11 -10.33 -3.94
C ALA A 137 25.23 -10.95 -4.81
N THR A 138 25.02 -11.03 -6.12
CA THR A 138 26.01 -11.50 -7.10
C THR A 138 27.28 -10.64 -7.07
N ARG A 139 27.14 -9.30 -7.11
CA ARG A 139 28.28 -8.37 -7.13
C ARG A 139 29.16 -8.48 -5.88
N PHE A 140 28.58 -8.77 -4.73
CA PHE A 140 29.29 -8.92 -3.47
C PHE A 140 29.62 -10.38 -3.11
N HIS A 141 29.39 -11.33 -4.02
CA HIS A 141 29.59 -12.77 -3.79
C HIS A 141 28.86 -13.29 -2.54
N LEU A 142 27.70 -12.70 -2.25
CA LEU A 142 26.86 -13.11 -1.14
C LEU A 142 25.82 -14.10 -1.66
N PRO A 143 25.52 -15.18 -0.91
CA PRO A 143 24.40 -16.05 -1.25
C PRO A 143 23.12 -15.21 -1.26
N PHE A 144 22.31 -15.31 -2.33
CA PHE A 144 21.01 -14.65 -2.37
C PHE A 144 20.09 -15.33 -1.35
N PRO A 145 19.77 -14.68 -0.22
CA PRO A 145 19.22 -15.38 0.94
C PRO A 145 17.69 -15.42 0.93
N PHE A 146 17.03 -14.93 -0.13
CA PHE A 146 15.59 -14.76 -0.17
C PHE A 146 14.92 -15.85 -1.00
N ALA A 147 14.01 -16.61 -0.38
CA ALA A 147 13.10 -17.50 -1.09
C ALA A 147 11.89 -16.68 -1.55
N LEU A 148 11.86 -16.31 -2.84
CA LEU A 148 10.76 -15.54 -3.42
C LEU A 148 9.91 -16.46 -4.30
N GLY A 149 8.68 -16.75 -3.88
CA GLY A 149 7.73 -17.54 -4.67
C GLY A 149 7.20 -16.75 -5.85
N ALA A 150 7.15 -17.35 -7.04
CA ALA A 150 6.60 -16.71 -8.22
C ALA A 150 5.12 -16.32 -8.04
N LYS A 151 4.36 -17.12 -7.29
CA LYS A 151 2.96 -16.83 -6.97
C LYS A 151 2.81 -15.60 -6.08
N GLU A 152 3.58 -15.53 -5.00
CA GLU A 152 3.59 -14.39 -4.07
C GLU A 152 4.02 -13.09 -4.75
N LEU A 153 5.07 -13.14 -5.59
CA LEU A 153 5.52 -12.01 -6.39
C LEU A 153 4.43 -11.52 -7.33
N ARG A 154 3.66 -12.45 -7.93
CA ARG A 154 2.53 -12.12 -8.79
C ARG A 154 1.41 -11.43 -8.01
N GLU A 155 1.05 -11.92 -6.83
CA GLU A 155 0.00 -11.34 -5.97
C GLU A 155 0.32 -9.91 -5.53
N MET A 156 1.59 -9.58 -5.31
CA MET A 156 2.01 -8.22 -4.95
C MET A 156 2.33 -7.32 -6.15
N SER A 157 2.34 -7.84 -7.37
CA SER A 157 2.66 -7.05 -8.56
C SER A 157 1.50 -6.12 -8.95
N PHE A 158 1.81 -5.02 -9.64
CA PHE A 158 0.78 -4.13 -10.16
C PHE A 158 -0.25 -4.86 -11.02
N GLY A 159 -1.53 -4.63 -10.71
CA GLY A 159 -2.64 -5.24 -11.44
C GLY A 159 -2.77 -6.75 -11.22
N SER A 160 -2.36 -7.27 -10.05
CA SER A 160 -2.62 -8.65 -9.66
C SER A 160 -4.11 -8.92 -9.38
N GLU A 161 -4.51 -10.20 -9.39
CA GLU A 161 -5.87 -10.60 -9.00
C GLU A 161 -6.19 -10.26 -7.55
N THR A 162 -5.26 -10.50 -6.63
CA THR A 162 -5.45 -10.21 -5.20
C THR A 162 -5.74 -8.73 -4.97
N ILE A 163 -4.93 -7.85 -5.55
CA ILE A 163 -5.10 -6.40 -5.44
C ILE A 163 -6.43 -5.96 -6.04
N PHE A 164 -6.76 -6.50 -7.22
CA PHE A 164 -8.02 -6.20 -7.88
C PHE A 164 -9.23 -6.63 -7.05
N ALA A 165 -9.21 -7.84 -6.49
CA ALA A 165 -10.28 -8.34 -5.64
C ALA A 165 -10.48 -7.48 -4.38
N ILE A 166 -9.38 -7.11 -3.71
CA ILE A 166 -9.42 -6.22 -2.53
C ILE A 166 -10.03 -4.86 -2.91
N ARG A 167 -9.60 -4.24 -4.02
CA ARG A 167 -10.13 -2.95 -4.49
C ARG A 167 -11.61 -3.01 -4.82
N LEU A 168 -11.98 -4.03 -5.60
CA LEU A 168 -13.35 -4.21 -6.05
C LEU A 168 -14.28 -4.33 -4.86
N ALA A 169 -13.94 -5.19 -3.90
CA ALA A 169 -14.75 -5.37 -2.72
C ALA A 169 -14.68 -4.13 -1.81
N ALA A 170 -13.52 -3.53 -1.54
CA ALA A 170 -13.42 -2.29 -0.77
C ALA A 170 -14.25 -1.13 -1.37
N SER A 171 -14.51 -1.12 -2.69
CA SER A 171 -15.36 -0.10 -3.32
C SER A 171 -16.88 -0.33 -3.17
N ARG A 172 -17.33 -1.47 -2.65
CA ARG A 172 -18.77 -1.75 -2.48
C ARG A 172 -19.31 -1.23 -1.15
N PRO A 173 -20.60 -0.82 -1.08
CA PRO A 173 -21.21 -0.30 0.14
C PRO A 173 -21.13 -1.24 1.36
N GLU A 174 -21.31 -2.55 1.15
CA GLU A 174 -21.29 -3.54 2.24
C GLU A 174 -19.92 -3.59 2.93
N PHE A 175 -18.85 -3.36 2.17
CA PHE A 175 -17.48 -3.31 2.69
C PHE A 175 -17.16 -1.99 3.38
N GLN A 176 -17.77 -0.89 2.95
CA GLN A 176 -17.59 0.40 3.64
C GLN A 176 -18.06 0.33 5.09
N GLU A 177 -19.13 -0.40 5.39
CA GLU A 177 -19.58 -0.64 6.78
C GLU A 177 -18.56 -1.44 7.61
N ALA A 178 -17.89 -2.43 7.00
CA ALA A 178 -16.80 -3.14 7.67
C ALA A 178 -15.59 -2.22 7.92
N LEU A 179 -15.23 -1.37 6.95
CA LEU A 179 -14.15 -0.39 7.09
C LEU A 179 -14.44 0.64 8.18
N LEU A 180 -15.70 1.09 8.32
CA LEU A 180 -16.11 1.97 9.42
C LEU A 180 -15.92 1.31 10.78
N ARG A 181 -16.32 0.04 10.94
CA ARG A 181 -16.09 -0.72 12.17
C ARG A 181 -14.59 -0.86 12.48
N ILE A 182 -13.79 -1.21 11.48
CA ILE A 182 -12.33 -1.28 11.60
C ILE A 182 -11.77 0.07 12.05
N ARG A 183 -12.19 1.17 11.42
CA ARG A 183 -11.74 2.53 11.74
C ARG A 183 -12.08 2.96 13.17
N HIS A 184 -13.23 2.55 13.69
CA HIS A 184 -13.65 2.91 15.05
C HIS A 184 -12.94 2.10 16.13
N GLN A 185 -12.54 0.87 15.82
CA GLN A 185 -11.95 -0.04 16.80
C GLN A 185 -10.42 -0.05 16.77
N ILE A 186 -9.85 0.06 15.57
CA ILE A 186 -8.43 -0.11 15.31
C ILE A 186 -7.81 1.24 15.03
N ARG A 187 -6.57 1.40 15.47
CA ARG A 187 -5.68 2.52 15.15
C ARG A 187 -4.77 2.05 14.02
N PRO A 188 -5.09 2.33 12.75
CA PRO A 188 -4.24 1.96 11.64
C PRO A 188 -3.16 3.02 11.37
N LEU A 189 -1.97 2.54 11.06
CA LEU A 189 -0.81 3.33 10.67
C LEU A 189 -0.12 2.68 9.47
N SER A 190 -0.08 3.41 8.35
CA SER A 190 0.77 3.05 7.22
C SER A 190 2.04 3.88 7.24
N ILE A 191 3.21 3.23 7.28
CA ILE A 191 4.50 3.89 7.12
C ILE A 191 5.05 3.54 5.73
N GLY A 192 5.15 4.54 4.86
CA GLY A 192 5.75 4.44 3.53
C GLY A 192 7.17 5.00 3.52
N GLY A 193 8.08 4.31 2.82
CA GLY A 193 9.46 4.75 2.67
C GLY A 193 9.68 5.55 1.40
N ILE A 194 10.60 6.51 1.46
CA ILE A 194 11.27 7.08 0.30
C ILE A 194 12.77 7.03 0.51
N VAL A 195 13.55 7.10 -0.56
CA VAL A 195 15.01 7.10 -0.47
C VAL A 195 15.56 8.44 -0.96
N GLY A 196 15.67 9.42 -0.06
CA GLY A 196 16.11 10.77 -0.42
C GLY A 196 17.51 10.82 -1.05
N LYS A 197 18.37 9.85 -0.73
CA LYS A 197 19.69 9.72 -1.38
C LYS A 197 19.63 9.31 -2.86
N LEU A 198 18.53 8.68 -3.28
CA LEU A 198 18.29 8.27 -4.68
C LEU A 198 17.53 9.35 -5.47
N ARG A 199 17.35 10.56 -4.92
CA ARG A 199 16.73 11.69 -5.62
C ARG A 199 17.28 11.95 -7.03
N PRO A 200 18.58 11.81 -7.34
CA PRO A 200 19.07 11.93 -8.72
C PRO A 200 18.46 10.92 -9.71
N LEU A 201 17.93 9.79 -9.21
CA LEU A 201 17.26 8.76 -9.99
C LEU A 201 15.73 8.95 -10.04
N ALA A 202 15.19 10.03 -9.47
CA ALA A 202 13.76 10.33 -9.49
C ALA A 202 13.12 10.24 -10.90
N PRO A 203 13.78 10.65 -12.01
CA PRO A 203 13.19 10.49 -13.35
C PRO A 203 12.86 9.04 -13.75
N PHE A 204 13.48 8.04 -13.12
CA PHE A 204 13.26 6.61 -13.39
C PHE A 204 12.27 5.96 -12.43
N ALA A 205 11.82 6.69 -11.40
CA ALA A 205 10.91 6.24 -10.37
C ALA A 205 9.65 7.10 -10.35
N LEU A 206 8.77 6.78 -9.41
CA LEU A 206 7.57 7.57 -9.19
C LEU A 206 7.95 8.89 -8.50
N GLY A 207 7.27 9.96 -8.90
CA GLY A 207 7.48 11.31 -8.36
C GLY A 207 8.32 12.18 -9.28
N ALA A 208 8.08 13.49 -9.22
CA ALA A 208 8.76 14.45 -10.08
C ALA A 208 10.00 15.09 -9.42
N THR A 209 10.07 15.09 -8.09
CA THR A 209 11.13 15.83 -7.36
C THR A 209 11.92 14.98 -6.38
N GLU A 210 11.35 13.86 -5.95
CA GLU A 210 11.93 12.89 -5.02
C GLU A 210 11.78 11.48 -5.61
N TYR A 211 12.57 10.55 -5.12
CA TYR A 211 12.44 9.13 -5.43
C TYR A 211 11.35 8.55 -4.50
N GLU A 212 10.08 8.62 -4.92
CA GLU A 212 8.90 8.29 -4.10
C GLU A 212 8.61 6.78 -4.08
N ASP A 213 9.66 6.01 -3.81
CA ASP A 213 9.67 4.54 -3.70
C ASP A 213 10.72 4.17 -2.63
N ASP A 214 10.46 3.12 -1.86
CA ASP A 214 11.41 2.58 -0.89
C ASP A 214 12.39 1.56 -1.50
N THR A 215 12.50 1.53 -2.84
CA THR A 215 13.20 0.57 -3.74
C THR A 215 12.41 -0.69 -4.10
N ALA A 216 11.23 -0.89 -3.51
CA ALA A 216 10.34 -1.99 -3.83
C ALA A 216 8.90 -1.52 -4.07
N VAL A 217 8.42 -0.63 -3.22
CA VAL A 217 7.02 -0.23 -3.12
C VAL A 217 6.92 1.27 -3.36
N PRO A 218 6.25 1.68 -4.46
CA PRO A 218 5.94 3.08 -4.69
C PRO A 218 5.07 3.64 -3.57
N LEU A 219 5.34 4.88 -3.18
CA LEU A 219 4.71 5.48 -2.01
C LEU A 219 3.17 5.45 -2.05
N PRO A 220 2.47 5.75 -3.17
CA PRO A 220 1.02 5.65 -3.24
C PRO A 220 0.47 4.23 -3.11
N SER A 221 1.28 3.20 -3.35
CA SER A 221 0.93 1.81 -3.10
C SER A 221 1.11 1.39 -1.65
N SER A 222 1.92 2.12 -0.88
CA SER A 222 2.14 1.89 0.55
C SER A 222 1.02 2.40 1.46
N ARG A 223 0.19 3.28 0.92
CA ARG A 223 -1.00 3.81 1.57
C ARG A 223 -2.15 2.83 1.38
N PHE A 224 -2.78 2.38 2.47
CA PHE A 224 -4.03 1.64 2.35
C PHE A 224 -5.10 2.51 1.69
N ASP A 225 -5.29 3.76 2.13
CA ASP A 225 -6.32 4.60 1.54
C ASP A 225 -6.16 4.89 0.05
N PHE A 226 -7.29 4.82 -0.65
CA PHE A 226 -7.38 5.15 -2.05
C PHE A 226 -8.67 5.91 -2.35
N ILE A 227 -8.60 6.68 -3.43
CA ILE A 227 -9.73 7.39 -4.00
C ILE A 227 -10.42 6.43 -4.97
N PHE A 228 -11.75 6.37 -5.01
CA PHE A 228 -12.44 5.47 -5.92
C PHE A 228 -13.72 6.03 -6.52
N ALA A 229 -14.09 5.50 -7.69
CA ALA A 229 -15.40 5.69 -8.31
C ALA A 229 -15.82 4.43 -9.07
N THR A 230 -17.10 4.09 -8.98
CA THR A 230 -17.70 2.98 -9.71
C THR A 230 -18.82 3.49 -10.61
N ALA A 231 -18.66 3.33 -11.92
CA ALA A 231 -19.64 3.70 -12.93
C ALA A 231 -20.07 2.45 -13.71
N ASN A 232 -20.98 1.68 -13.10
CA ASN A 232 -21.51 0.43 -13.64
C ASN A 232 -22.94 0.56 -14.18
N GLN A 233 -23.52 1.75 -14.15
CA GLN A 233 -24.88 2.01 -14.63
C GLN A 233 -24.93 2.22 -16.14
N PRO A 234 -26.10 1.98 -16.78
CA PRO A 234 -26.39 2.36 -18.16
C PRO A 234 -26.01 3.81 -18.47
N TYR A 235 -25.40 4.05 -19.63
CA TYR A 235 -24.95 5.39 -20.01
C TYR A 235 -25.12 5.72 -21.50
N ILE A 236 -25.06 7.01 -21.81
CA ILE A 236 -25.04 7.53 -23.19
C ILE A 236 -23.60 7.67 -23.71
N ASP A 237 -23.40 7.50 -25.03
CA ASP A 237 -22.06 7.62 -25.64
C ASP A 237 -21.48 9.02 -25.37
N GLY A 238 -20.30 9.07 -24.75
CA GLY A 238 -19.61 10.29 -24.37
C GLY A 238 -19.99 10.85 -23.00
N GLU A 239 -20.79 10.14 -22.20
CA GLU A 239 -21.08 10.54 -20.81
C GLU A 239 -19.78 10.76 -20.01
N THR A 240 -19.83 11.71 -19.09
CA THR A 240 -18.72 12.05 -18.21
C THR A 240 -18.94 11.48 -16.81
N LEU A 241 -18.05 10.60 -16.36
CA LEU A 241 -17.87 10.32 -14.92
C LEU A 241 -17.19 11.53 -14.28
N ARG A 242 -17.91 12.24 -13.42
CA ARG A 242 -17.51 13.55 -12.89
C ARG A 242 -16.58 13.42 -11.70
N PHE A 243 -15.80 14.47 -11.48
CA PHE A 243 -14.83 14.58 -10.39
C PHE A 243 -15.46 14.45 -8.99
N GLU A 244 -16.69 14.93 -8.84
CA GLU A 244 -17.43 14.94 -7.58
C GLU A 244 -17.92 13.55 -7.16
N GLU A 245 -18.01 12.60 -8.09
CA GLU A 245 -18.49 11.23 -7.84
C GLU A 245 -17.43 10.34 -7.15
N PHE A 246 -16.19 10.83 -7.03
CA PHE A 246 -15.10 10.11 -6.40
C PHE A 246 -15.14 10.19 -4.86
N GLN A 247 -15.07 9.03 -4.23
CA GLN A 247 -15.05 8.81 -2.78
C GLN A 247 -13.66 8.40 -2.31
N GLU A 248 -13.45 8.32 -1.00
CA GLU A 248 -12.19 7.89 -0.36
C GLU A 248 -12.51 6.89 0.75
N THR A 249 -11.69 5.85 0.90
CA THR A 249 -11.90 4.82 1.96
C THR A 249 -11.66 5.35 3.37
N GLY A 250 -10.67 6.24 3.55
CA GLY A 250 -10.41 6.96 4.81
C GLY A 250 -10.18 6.08 6.05
N LEU A 251 -9.36 5.03 5.94
CA LEU A 251 -8.99 4.10 7.00
C LEU A 251 -7.73 4.54 7.75
N ALA A 252 -6.62 4.81 7.07
CA ALA A 252 -5.29 4.84 7.66
C ALA A 252 -4.47 6.09 7.32
N ASN A 253 -3.85 6.67 8.35
CA ASN A 253 -2.86 7.73 8.14
C ASN A 253 -1.60 7.16 7.48
N LEU A 254 -1.08 7.88 6.48
CA LEU A 254 0.24 7.61 5.90
C LEU A 254 1.30 8.48 6.58
N GLN A 255 2.27 7.85 7.21
CA GLN A 255 3.54 8.47 7.62
C GLN A 255 4.59 8.18 6.55
N VAL A 256 5.34 9.21 6.17
CA VAL A 256 6.39 9.08 5.15
C VAL A 256 7.74 9.27 5.81
N VAL A 257 8.64 8.31 5.60
CA VAL A 257 9.97 8.28 6.22
C VAL A 257 11.05 8.13 5.16
N ASN A 258 12.26 8.62 5.46
CA ASN A 258 13.42 8.41 4.59
C ASN A 258 14.11 7.08 4.95
N ALA A 259 13.59 5.97 4.43
CA ALA A 259 14.06 4.62 4.70
C ALA A 259 13.93 3.73 3.46
N VAL A 260 14.82 2.75 3.33
CA VAL A 260 14.74 1.71 2.30
C VAL A 260 13.82 0.58 2.75
N HIS A 261 13.25 -0.14 1.80
CA HIS A 261 12.36 -1.28 2.04
C HIS A 261 13.05 -2.35 2.90
N LEU A 262 14.30 -2.66 2.56
CA LEU A 262 15.16 -3.60 3.28
C LEU A 262 16.59 -3.05 3.37
N SER A 263 17.13 -3.00 4.57
CA SER A 263 18.54 -2.68 4.78
C SER A 263 19.35 -3.95 5.05
N LEU A 264 20.43 -4.09 4.32
CA LEU A 264 21.40 -5.17 4.51
C LEU A 264 22.35 -4.87 5.68
N THR A 265 22.39 -3.61 6.12
CA THR A 265 23.23 -3.13 7.22
C THR A 265 22.40 -2.25 8.15
N PRO A 266 21.37 -2.80 8.83
CA PRO A 266 20.39 -2.02 9.58
C PRO A 266 21.01 -1.20 10.73
N GLU A 267 22.20 -1.57 11.21
CA GLU A 267 22.94 -0.83 12.22
C GLU A 267 23.57 0.48 11.67
N LEU A 268 23.78 0.59 10.35
CA LEU A 268 24.36 1.77 9.72
C LEU A 268 23.31 2.85 9.44
N ARG A 269 23.65 4.11 9.71
CA ARG A 269 22.75 5.27 9.54
C ARG A 269 22.42 5.60 8.09
N HIS A 270 23.16 5.08 7.13
CA HIS A 270 23.14 5.61 5.77
C HIS A 270 21.97 5.15 4.92
N PHE A 271 21.44 3.95 5.17
CA PHE A 271 20.28 3.37 4.51
C PHE A 271 19.46 2.63 5.57
N PRO A 272 18.73 3.38 6.43
CA PRO A 272 17.91 2.77 7.46
C PRO A 272 16.82 1.92 6.81
N GLY A 273 16.60 0.72 7.34
CA GLY A 273 15.55 -0.18 6.85
C GLY A 273 14.22 0.17 7.52
N ILE A 274 13.13 0.24 6.76
CA ILE A 274 11.83 0.68 7.29
C ILE A 274 11.33 -0.19 8.45
N ALA A 275 11.61 -1.50 8.43
CA ALA A 275 11.20 -2.45 9.46
C ALA A 275 12.30 -2.86 10.46
N GLN A 276 13.54 -2.44 10.25
CA GLN A 276 14.69 -2.93 11.02
C GLN A 276 15.21 -1.82 11.94
N LEU A 277 14.75 -1.82 13.19
CA LEU A 277 15.27 -0.87 14.18
C LEU A 277 16.67 -1.30 14.63
N PRO A 278 17.68 -0.42 14.64
CA PRO A 278 19.03 -0.76 15.08
C PRO A 278 19.05 -0.94 16.61
N LYS A 279 19.95 -1.80 17.11
CA LYS A 279 20.05 -2.09 18.55
C LYS A 279 20.28 -0.86 19.42
N ARG A 280 20.92 0.17 18.87
CA ARG A 280 21.14 1.43 19.59
C ARG A 280 19.83 2.11 20.04
N CYS A 281 18.73 1.90 19.33
CA CYS A 281 17.42 2.46 19.71
C CYS A 281 16.83 1.82 20.98
N ALA A 282 17.32 0.65 21.41
CA ALA A 282 16.82 -0.02 22.61
C ALA A 282 17.12 0.75 23.90
N ARG A 283 18.09 1.68 23.85
CA ARG A 283 18.55 2.48 25.00
C ARG A 283 18.23 3.97 24.86
N ASP A 284 17.49 4.34 23.83
CA ASP A 284 17.23 5.74 23.50
C ASP A 284 15.77 5.89 23.04
N THR A 285 14.92 6.38 23.95
CA THR A 285 13.51 6.69 23.66
C THR A 285 13.36 7.84 22.66
N ASN A 286 14.45 8.52 22.29
CA ASN A 286 14.51 9.57 21.28
C ASN A 286 15.35 9.16 20.07
N CYS A 287 15.44 7.86 19.79
CA CYS A 287 16.28 7.34 18.71
C CYS A 287 16.01 8.04 17.37
N ASP A 288 17.10 8.42 16.68
CA ASP A 288 17.07 9.12 15.39
C ASP A 288 16.69 8.26 14.18
N HIS A 289 16.31 7.00 14.39
CA HIS A 289 15.91 6.12 13.30
C HIS A 289 14.56 6.58 12.70
N PRO A 290 14.43 6.76 11.37
CA PRO A 290 13.27 7.42 10.78
C PRO A 290 11.91 6.81 11.10
N THR A 291 11.83 5.50 11.40
CA THR A 291 10.58 4.82 11.74
C THR A 291 10.33 4.65 13.23
N PHE A 292 11.34 4.87 14.07
CA PHE A 292 11.28 4.50 15.49
C PHE A 292 10.15 5.22 16.23
N SER A 293 10.14 6.56 16.16
CA SER A 293 9.15 7.37 16.87
C SER A 293 7.73 7.08 16.41
N HIS A 294 7.51 6.84 15.12
CA HIS A 294 6.19 6.50 14.58
C HIS A 294 5.67 5.18 15.14
N ILE A 295 6.48 4.12 15.13
CA ILE A 295 6.08 2.80 15.65
C ILE A 295 5.80 2.91 17.15
N VAL A 296 6.74 3.48 17.90
CA VAL A 296 6.69 3.50 19.36
C VAL A 296 5.56 4.40 19.87
N ASN A 297 5.41 5.61 19.31
CA ASN A 297 4.32 6.51 19.70
C ASN A 297 2.96 5.90 19.36
N HIS A 298 2.83 5.27 18.18
CA HIS A 298 1.60 4.60 17.82
C HIS A 298 1.27 3.47 18.79
N LEU A 299 2.22 2.60 19.13
CA LEU A 299 1.98 1.53 20.09
C LEU A 299 1.60 2.06 21.48
N ALA A 300 2.18 3.19 21.90
CA ALA A 300 1.88 3.85 23.18
C ALA A 300 0.63 4.76 23.16
N GLY A 301 -0.09 4.87 22.04
CA GLY A 301 -1.24 5.76 21.93
C GLY A 301 -0.89 7.27 21.90
N ALA A 302 0.39 7.60 21.71
CA ALA A 302 0.86 8.97 21.60
C ALA A 302 0.68 9.52 20.18
N PRO A 303 0.52 10.86 20.03
CA PRO A 303 0.40 11.47 18.72
C PRO A 303 1.66 11.27 17.88
N GLU A 304 1.46 10.98 16.60
CA GLU A 304 2.53 10.86 15.63
C GLU A 304 2.86 12.23 15.03
N GLN A 305 4.15 12.53 14.89
CA GLN A 305 4.60 13.75 14.21
C GLN A 305 4.90 13.44 12.74
N ARG A 306 4.45 14.31 11.83
CA ARG A 306 4.70 14.20 10.39
C ARG A 306 5.91 15.03 9.98
N ASP A 307 6.71 14.52 9.04
CA ASP A 307 7.74 15.34 8.39
C ASP A 307 7.14 16.19 7.26
N GLU A 308 6.64 17.36 7.62
CA GLU A 308 6.06 18.31 6.67
C GLU A 308 7.05 18.79 5.60
N ARG A 309 8.36 18.76 5.88
CA ARG A 309 9.39 19.13 4.90
C ARG A 309 9.50 18.08 3.79
N LEU A 310 9.29 16.82 4.14
CA LEU A 310 9.24 15.71 3.21
C LEU A 310 7.94 15.76 2.39
N LEU A 311 6.80 15.87 3.06
CA LEU A 311 5.48 15.87 2.43
C LEU A 311 5.35 16.95 1.35
N LYS A 312 5.89 18.15 1.57
CA LYS A 312 5.86 19.27 0.62
C LYS A 312 6.46 18.94 -0.76
N LYS A 313 7.34 17.94 -0.84
CA LYS A 313 8.05 17.57 -2.07
C LYS A 313 7.38 16.42 -2.82
N LEU A 314 6.44 15.73 -2.18
CA LEU A 314 5.78 14.57 -2.76
C LEU A 314 4.77 15.01 -3.81
N THR A 315 4.71 14.23 -4.88
CA THR A 315 3.96 14.56 -6.09
C THR A 315 3.33 13.34 -6.72
N GLY A 316 3.88 12.15 -6.51
CA GLY A 316 3.50 10.92 -7.18
C GLY A 316 2.06 10.50 -6.90
N PHE A 317 1.37 9.97 -7.91
CA PHE A 317 0.09 9.30 -7.74
C PHE A 317 -0.03 8.13 -8.73
N ILE A 318 -0.98 7.24 -8.48
CA ILE A 318 -1.30 6.11 -9.36
C ILE A 318 -2.79 6.19 -9.75
N VAL A 319 -3.11 5.92 -11.00
CA VAL A 319 -4.47 5.70 -11.48
C VAL A 319 -4.58 4.26 -11.92
N ASP A 320 -5.57 3.56 -11.42
CA ASP A 320 -5.90 2.18 -11.73
C ASP A 320 -7.32 2.12 -12.25
N LEU A 321 -7.47 1.63 -13.47
CA LEU A 321 -8.69 1.62 -14.24
C LEU A 321 -9.05 0.18 -14.58
N SER A 322 -10.19 -0.25 -14.06
CA SER A 322 -10.79 -1.55 -14.33
C SER A 322 -12.03 -1.37 -15.18
N ILE A 323 -12.02 -1.98 -16.36
CA ILE A 323 -13.09 -1.85 -17.35
C ILE A 323 -13.78 -3.20 -17.49
N ARG A 324 -15.04 -3.26 -17.05
CA ARG A 324 -15.95 -4.37 -17.26
C ARG A 324 -16.48 -4.34 -18.69
N ILE A 325 -16.32 -5.44 -19.42
CA ILE A 325 -16.86 -5.66 -20.76
C ILE A 325 -17.99 -6.70 -20.72
N PRO A 326 -18.90 -6.75 -21.72
CA PRO A 326 -19.91 -7.79 -21.81
C PRO A 326 -19.26 -9.18 -21.87
N PRO A 327 -19.84 -10.22 -21.23
CA PRO A 327 -19.23 -11.55 -21.16
C PRO A 327 -18.92 -12.20 -22.51
N ASP A 328 -19.71 -11.87 -23.54
CA ASP A 328 -19.55 -12.36 -24.91
C ASP A 328 -18.57 -11.52 -25.76
N SER A 329 -17.98 -10.48 -25.17
CA SER A 329 -17.03 -9.60 -25.84
C SER A 329 -15.67 -10.26 -26.06
N LYS A 330 -15.15 -10.14 -27.27
CA LYS A 330 -13.77 -10.56 -27.63
C LYS A 330 -12.74 -9.45 -27.43
N LEU A 331 -13.11 -8.32 -26.81
CA LEU A 331 -12.20 -7.21 -26.58
C LEU A 331 -10.98 -7.65 -25.77
N LYS A 332 -9.81 -7.23 -26.24
CA LYS A 332 -8.53 -7.37 -25.54
C LYS A 332 -8.12 -6.02 -24.96
N PRO A 333 -7.19 -5.97 -23.98
CA PRO A 333 -6.66 -4.72 -23.48
C PRO A 333 -6.02 -3.82 -24.56
N SER A 334 -5.59 -4.38 -25.70
CA SER A 334 -5.06 -3.63 -26.83
C SER A 334 -6.10 -2.83 -27.60
N ASP A 335 -7.36 -3.22 -27.52
CA ASP A 335 -8.44 -2.65 -28.32
C ASP A 335 -9.04 -1.41 -27.65
N VAL A 336 -8.84 -1.28 -26.34
CA VAL A 336 -9.24 -0.12 -25.55
C VAL A 336 -8.24 1.01 -25.72
N LYS A 337 -8.75 2.18 -26.09
CA LYS A 337 -7.99 3.42 -26.22
C LYS A 337 -8.29 4.33 -25.02
N ILE A 338 -7.25 4.65 -24.27
CA ILE A 338 -7.27 5.62 -23.17
C ILE A 338 -6.48 6.84 -23.61
N ARG A 339 -7.17 7.96 -23.79
CA ARG A 339 -6.59 9.22 -24.28
C ARG A 339 -6.72 10.30 -23.21
N PHE A 340 -5.60 10.67 -22.61
CA PHE A 340 -5.55 11.81 -21.69
C PHE A 340 -5.66 13.12 -22.49
N SER A 341 -6.20 14.18 -21.88
CA SER A 341 -6.16 15.51 -22.50
C SER A 341 -4.71 15.97 -22.69
N ASP A 342 -4.46 16.73 -23.76
CA ASP A 342 -3.11 17.18 -24.14
C ASP A 342 -2.38 17.96 -23.03
N GLU A 343 -3.13 18.61 -22.14
CA GLU A 343 -2.56 19.30 -20.99
C GLU A 343 -2.01 18.33 -19.92
N ASN A 344 -2.53 17.11 -19.83
CA ASN A 344 -2.13 16.14 -18.80
C ASN A 344 -0.90 15.32 -19.17
N TYR A 345 -0.35 15.44 -20.38
CA TYR A 345 0.82 14.67 -20.79
C TYR A 345 2.13 15.28 -20.30
N ALA A 346 3.00 14.45 -19.72
CA ALA A 346 4.28 14.90 -19.16
C ALA A 346 5.25 15.49 -20.20
N TRP A 347 5.17 15.02 -21.45
CA TRP A 347 6.10 15.34 -22.55
C TRP A 347 5.84 16.67 -23.26
N ASN A 348 4.80 17.42 -22.88
CA ASN A 348 4.55 18.76 -23.44
C ASN A 348 5.17 19.85 -22.55
N PRO A 349 6.39 20.35 -22.84
CA PRO A 349 7.07 21.33 -21.99
C PRO A 349 6.41 22.72 -22.03
N PHE A 350 5.59 23.00 -23.04
CA PHE A 350 4.97 24.31 -23.24
C PHE A 350 3.65 24.49 -22.48
N LYS A 351 3.03 23.41 -22.01
CA LYS A 351 1.81 23.47 -21.19
C LYS A 351 2.13 23.32 -19.71
N LYS A 352 1.85 24.37 -18.93
CA LYS A 352 1.98 24.38 -17.46
C LYS A 352 0.80 23.67 -16.80
N SER A 353 0.67 22.36 -17.02
CA SER A 353 -0.29 21.57 -16.26
C SER A 353 0.24 21.24 -14.87
N LEU A 354 -0.66 21.29 -13.88
CA LEU A 354 -0.40 20.88 -12.51
C LEU A 354 -0.53 19.37 -12.31
N VAL A 355 -1.03 18.64 -13.32
CA VAL A 355 -1.15 17.17 -13.29
C VAL A 355 -0.52 16.60 -14.55
N LYS A 356 0.46 15.72 -14.37
CA LYS A 356 1.13 15.02 -15.47
C LYS A 356 0.97 13.51 -15.31
N VAL A 357 0.71 12.81 -16.40
CA VAL A 357 0.61 11.35 -16.46
C VAL A 357 1.61 10.81 -17.48
N GLY A 358 2.18 9.64 -17.18
CA GLY A 358 3.06 8.91 -18.07
C GLY A 358 4.41 9.60 -18.22
N HIS A 359 5.30 9.37 -17.25
CA HIS A 359 6.70 9.78 -17.38
C HIS A 359 7.44 8.82 -18.30
N PRO A 360 8.09 9.31 -19.38
CA PRO A 360 8.68 8.44 -20.40
C PRO A 360 9.89 7.64 -19.90
N LEU A 361 10.60 8.16 -18.89
CA LEU A 361 11.76 7.50 -18.28
C LEU A 361 11.39 6.65 -17.07
N GLU A 362 10.20 6.85 -16.49
CA GLU A 362 9.78 6.08 -15.33
C GLU A 362 9.50 4.64 -15.72
N LEU A 363 10.17 3.71 -15.03
CA LEU A 363 9.89 2.29 -15.16
C LEU A 363 8.50 1.99 -14.63
N TYR A 364 7.71 1.27 -15.44
CA TYR A 364 6.32 0.91 -15.15
C TYR A 364 5.41 2.13 -15.00
N SER A 365 5.62 3.17 -15.80
CA SER A 365 4.72 4.33 -15.79
C SER A 365 3.30 4.03 -16.30
N ARG A 366 3.13 2.88 -16.95
CA ARG A 366 1.85 2.34 -17.40
C ARG A 366 1.90 0.83 -17.52
N GLY A 367 0.76 0.18 -17.38
CA GLY A 367 0.59 -1.23 -17.70
C GLY A 367 -0.84 -1.59 -18.01
N ARG A 368 -1.03 -2.80 -18.52
CA ARG A 368 -2.34 -3.36 -18.84
C ARG A 368 -2.35 -4.87 -18.69
N SER A 369 -3.45 -5.42 -18.24
CA SER A 369 -3.64 -6.86 -18.10
C SER A 369 -5.12 -7.22 -18.31
N LYS A 370 -5.40 -8.51 -18.47
CA LYS A 370 -6.74 -9.08 -18.36
C LYS A 370 -6.84 -9.73 -16.98
N ALA A 371 -7.98 -9.63 -16.31
CA ALA A 371 -8.18 -10.36 -15.06
C ALA A 371 -8.31 -11.86 -15.33
N GLU A 372 -7.59 -12.67 -14.57
CA GLU A 372 -7.56 -14.14 -14.71
C GLU A 372 -8.86 -14.76 -14.18
N ASN A 373 -9.30 -14.33 -13.00
CA ASN A 373 -10.49 -14.90 -12.33
C ASN A 373 -11.79 -14.20 -12.73
N ASN A 374 -11.70 -13.02 -13.35
CA ASN A 374 -12.85 -12.24 -13.80
C ASN A 374 -12.60 -11.79 -15.25
N PRO A 375 -12.70 -12.69 -16.24
CA PRO A 375 -12.28 -12.44 -17.62
C PRO A 375 -13.06 -11.32 -18.32
N GLU A 376 -14.16 -10.85 -17.74
CA GLU A 376 -14.90 -9.66 -18.14
C GLU A 376 -14.22 -8.35 -17.74
N TYR A 377 -13.09 -8.35 -17.03
CA TYR A 377 -12.35 -7.14 -16.68
C TYR A 377 -11.05 -6.99 -17.47
N LEU A 378 -10.88 -5.81 -18.06
CA LEU A 378 -9.64 -5.32 -18.63
C LEU A 378 -9.06 -4.26 -17.68
N ARG A 379 -7.79 -4.40 -17.31
CA ARG A 379 -7.15 -3.55 -16.29
C ARG A 379 -6.05 -2.71 -16.90
N PHE A 380 -5.93 -1.49 -16.42
CA PHE A 380 -4.94 -0.52 -16.85
C PHE A 380 -4.45 0.24 -15.63
N PHE A 381 -3.17 0.56 -15.58
CA PHE A 381 -2.66 1.50 -14.59
C PHE A 381 -1.74 2.53 -15.21
N PHE A 382 -1.65 3.68 -14.57
CA PHE A 382 -0.83 4.81 -14.97
C PHE A 382 -0.25 5.49 -13.75
N THR A 383 1.00 5.92 -13.83
CA THR A 383 1.62 6.77 -12.83
C THR A 383 1.60 8.23 -13.28
N GLY A 384 1.65 9.14 -12.31
CA GLY A 384 1.69 10.56 -12.59
C GLY A 384 2.24 11.39 -11.45
N SER A 385 2.22 12.71 -11.65
CA SER A 385 2.66 13.69 -10.66
C SER A 385 1.69 14.88 -10.58
N SER A 386 1.35 15.27 -9.35
CA SER A 386 0.51 16.41 -9.00
C SER A 386 1.36 17.49 -8.33
N TYR A 387 1.63 18.57 -9.06
CA TYR A 387 2.52 19.66 -8.65
C TYR A 387 1.79 20.70 -7.81
N LYS A 388 2.53 21.33 -6.87
CA LYS A 388 2.01 22.39 -6.00
C LYS A 388 0.69 21.98 -5.34
N SER A 389 0.63 20.73 -4.90
CA SER A 389 -0.56 20.10 -4.32
C SER A 389 -0.54 20.17 -2.80
N TYR A 390 0.64 20.19 -2.16
CA TYR A 390 0.76 20.23 -0.71
C TYR A 390 0.13 21.49 -0.09
N ILE A 391 -0.68 21.28 0.95
CA ILE A 391 -1.41 22.30 1.72
C ILE A 391 -0.67 22.55 3.03
N GLN A 392 -0.37 23.81 3.31
CA GLN A 392 0.36 24.17 4.54
C GLN A 392 -0.47 23.89 5.79
N PRO A 393 0.16 23.45 6.91
CA PRO A 393 -0.53 23.15 8.17
C PRO A 393 -1.43 24.30 8.66
N MET A 394 -0.97 25.55 8.54
CA MET A 394 -1.73 26.74 8.96
C MET A 394 -3.04 26.98 8.18
N ILE A 395 -3.20 26.35 7.00
CA ILE A 395 -4.40 26.47 6.16
C ILE A 395 -5.33 25.27 6.39
N ARG A 396 -4.78 24.09 6.71
CA ARG A 396 -5.57 22.89 7.02
C ARG A 396 -5.88 22.86 8.52
N ALA A 397 -7.10 23.24 8.91
CA ALA A 397 -7.53 23.04 10.29
C ALA A 397 -7.63 21.53 10.59
N GLU A 398 -8.39 20.82 9.74
CA GLU A 398 -8.49 19.36 9.65
C GLU A 398 -8.76 19.04 8.16
N GLY A 399 -8.03 18.12 7.55
CA GLY A 399 -8.22 17.82 6.13
C GLY A 399 -7.03 17.16 5.44
N PRO A 400 -7.14 16.88 4.13
CA PRO A 400 -6.08 16.22 3.37
C PRO A 400 -4.82 17.10 3.30
N GLU A 401 -3.65 16.47 3.21
CA GLU A 401 -2.38 17.19 3.11
C GLU A 401 -2.13 17.72 1.71
N PHE A 402 -2.87 17.23 0.72
CA PHE A 402 -2.69 17.54 -0.69
C PHE A 402 -4.03 17.89 -1.33
N LEU A 403 -4.02 18.89 -2.19
CA LEU A 403 -5.15 19.28 -3.03
C LEU A 403 -5.51 18.16 -3.99
N ASP A 404 -6.81 17.88 -4.08
CA ASP A 404 -7.35 17.08 -5.17
C ASP A 404 -7.19 17.84 -6.49
N ARG A 405 -6.81 17.10 -7.54
CA ARG A 405 -6.69 17.63 -8.90
C ARG A 405 -7.48 16.80 -9.87
N LYS A 406 -7.99 17.46 -10.91
CA LYS A 406 -8.72 16.82 -11.99
C LYS A 406 -7.76 16.28 -13.05
N LEU A 407 -7.94 15.03 -13.42
CA LEU A 407 -7.27 14.37 -14.54
C LEU A 407 -8.31 13.91 -15.55
N THR A 408 -8.34 14.52 -16.73
CA THR A 408 -9.34 14.20 -17.75
C THR A 408 -8.81 13.20 -18.77
N PHE A 409 -9.58 12.16 -19.07
CA PHE A 409 -9.28 11.23 -20.16
C PHE A 409 -10.54 10.60 -20.75
N ARG A 410 -10.43 10.11 -21.99
CA ARG A 410 -11.49 9.38 -22.68
C ARG A 410 -11.13 7.91 -22.83
N VAL A 411 -12.08 7.04 -22.50
CA VAL A 411 -12.02 5.60 -22.73
C VAL A 411 -12.94 5.25 -23.91
N SER A 412 -12.43 4.46 -24.85
CA SER A 412 -13.20 4.03 -26.04
C SER A 412 -12.71 2.69 -26.57
N ALA A 413 -13.59 1.93 -27.21
CA ALA A 413 -13.26 0.69 -27.91
C ALA A 413 -14.14 0.51 -29.16
N PRO A 414 -13.70 -0.24 -30.20
CA PRO A 414 -14.49 -0.46 -31.42
C PRO A 414 -15.82 -1.18 -31.13
N GLY A 415 -16.95 -0.60 -31.56
CA GLY A 415 -18.28 -1.17 -31.33
C GLY A 415 -18.89 -0.87 -29.96
N PHE A 416 -18.21 -0.09 -29.13
CA PHE A 416 -18.67 0.28 -27.79
C PHE A 416 -18.88 1.79 -27.68
N LYS A 417 -19.80 2.18 -26.80
CA LYS A 417 -19.92 3.56 -26.31
C LYS A 417 -18.59 3.98 -25.68
N SER A 418 -18.31 5.27 -25.73
CA SER A 418 -17.16 5.89 -25.10
C SER A 418 -17.57 6.61 -23.82
N ARG A 419 -16.62 6.83 -22.91
CA ARG A 419 -16.85 7.57 -21.67
C ARG A 419 -15.72 8.57 -21.47
N VAL A 420 -16.06 9.76 -20.99
CA VAL A 420 -15.10 10.75 -20.50
C VAL A 420 -15.01 10.60 -18.99
N ILE A 421 -13.80 10.70 -18.45
CA ILE A 421 -13.54 10.55 -17.02
C ILE A 421 -12.83 11.80 -16.56
N GLU A 422 -13.38 12.46 -15.55
CA GLU A 422 -12.75 13.55 -14.80
C GLU A 422 -12.22 13.01 -13.48
N ALA A 423 -11.14 12.23 -13.53
CA ALA A 423 -10.63 11.52 -12.37
C ALA A 423 -10.11 12.47 -11.28
N LYS A 424 -10.49 12.19 -10.03
CA LYS A 424 -9.92 12.84 -8.84
C LYS A 424 -8.60 12.17 -8.48
N VAL A 425 -7.48 12.89 -8.62
CA VAL A 425 -6.15 12.41 -8.26
C VAL A 425 -5.53 13.28 -7.16
N ARG A 426 -4.75 12.67 -6.26
CA ARG A 426 -4.08 13.33 -5.14
C ARG A 426 -2.66 12.77 -4.99
N ALA A 427 -1.69 13.63 -4.66
CA ALA A 427 -0.32 13.15 -4.41
C ALA A 427 -0.30 12.16 -3.23
N THR A 428 0.55 11.14 -3.31
CA THR A 428 0.65 9.99 -2.39
C THR A 428 -0.55 9.04 -2.37
N TYR A 429 -1.51 9.20 -3.29
CA TYR A 429 -2.70 8.34 -3.38
C TYR A 429 -2.74 7.52 -4.66
N THR A 430 -3.42 6.38 -4.56
CA THR A 430 -3.92 5.68 -5.73
C THR A 430 -5.39 6.03 -5.96
N THR A 431 -5.79 6.11 -7.22
CA THR A 431 -7.18 6.33 -7.66
C THR A 431 -7.67 5.10 -8.41
N PHE A 432 -8.69 4.41 -7.88
CA PHE A 432 -9.31 3.24 -8.49
C PHE A 432 -10.59 3.64 -9.24
N ILE A 433 -10.75 3.18 -10.48
CA ILE A 433 -11.90 3.52 -11.30
C ILE A 433 -12.45 2.23 -11.88
N GLU A 434 -13.68 1.88 -11.52
CA GLU A 434 -14.42 0.76 -12.12
C GLU A 434 -15.42 1.34 -13.14
N LEU A 435 -15.30 0.94 -14.41
CA LEU A 435 -16.20 1.37 -15.48
C LEU A 435 -16.82 0.16 -16.18
N ASN A 436 -18.03 0.31 -16.72
CA ASN A 436 -18.58 -0.58 -17.73
C ASN A 436 -18.38 -0.01 -19.16
N LEU A 437 -18.08 -0.88 -20.14
CA LEU A 437 -18.19 -0.57 -21.57
C LEU A 437 -19.42 -1.25 -22.17
N GLU A 438 -20.33 -0.45 -22.73
CA GLU A 438 -21.56 -0.93 -23.36
C GLU A 438 -21.47 -0.90 -24.88
N ARG A 439 -22.16 -1.83 -25.54
CA ARG A 439 -22.31 -1.79 -27.00
C ARG A 439 -23.10 -0.55 -27.43
N LYS A 440 -22.78 -0.02 -28.60
CA LYS A 440 -23.51 1.12 -29.19
C LYS A 440 -24.94 0.76 -29.59
#